data_AF-A0A0L8GQ15-F1
#
_entry.id   AF-A0A0L8GQ15-F1
#
_cell.length_a   1.000
_cell.length_b   1.000
_cell.length_c   1.000
_cell.angle_alpha   90.00
_cell.angle_beta   90.00
_cell.angle_gamma   90.00
#
_symmetry.space_group_name_H-M   'P 1'
#
loop_
_entity.id
_entity.type
_entity.pdbx_description
1 polymer ?
#
loop_
_entity_poly.entity_id
_entity_poly.type
_entity_poly.pdbx_seq_one_letter_code
_entity_poly.pdbx_strand_id
1 'polypeptide(L)'
;MEAHNTSDQLSDVELLQQISALHWLYQQDSSFYKAVTLGRVVHNIWKRVSDEPKIEALRNQTIMSIAAYVKDHPRARESELISEIEKRIEEFKTAVENM
;
A
#
# COMPACT_ATOMS: atom_id res chain seq x y z
N MET A 1 12.18 -32.69 12.71
CA MET A 1 11.03 -31.87 12.26
C MET A 1 11.59 -30.51 11.91
N GLU A 2 12.10 -30.37 10.69
CA GLU A 2 12.73 -29.15 10.19
C GLU A 2 11.65 -28.20 9.70
N ALA A 3 11.69 -26.96 10.18
CA ALA A 3 10.85 -25.88 9.72
C ALA A 3 11.24 -25.55 8.28
N HIS A 4 10.42 -25.97 7.31
CA HIS A 4 10.59 -25.61 5.92
C HIS A 4 10.27 -24.11 5.78
N ASN A 5 11.35 -23.34 5.71
CA ASN A 5 11.44 -21.90 5.59
C ASN A 5 10.57 -21.38 4.42
N THR A 6 9.70 -20.42 4.72
CA THR A 6 8.82 -19.72 3.78
C THR A 6 9.62 -18.72 2.95
N SER A 7 10.47 -19.20 2.05
CA SER A 7 11.43 -18.35 1.32
C SER A 7 11.45 -18.57 -0.20
N ASP A 8 10.31 -18.87 -0.82
CA ASP A 8 10.28 -19.17 -2.26
C ASP A 8 9.11 -18.56 -3.05
N GLN A 9 8.54 -17.45 -2.56
CA GLN A 9 7.70 -16.60 -3.40
C GLN A 9 8.47 -15.35 -3.77
N LEU A 10 9.19 -15.43 -4.89
CA LEU A 10 9.68 -14.24 -5.59
C LEU A 10 8.46 -13.43 -6.02
N SER A 11 8.47 -12.13 -5.75
CA SER A 11 7.41 -11.26 -6.28
C SER A 11 7.47 -11.27 -7.81
N ASP A 12 6.32 -11.15 -8.49
CA ASP A 12 6.23 -11.18 -9.96
C ASP A 12 7.21 -10.20 -10.63
N VAL A 13 7.52 -9.08 -9.97
CA VAL A 13 8.46 -8.06 -10.43
C VAL A 13 9.92 -8.51 -10.32
N GLU A 14 10.28 -9.24 -9.26
CA GLU A 14 11.62 -9.82 -9.11
C GLU A 14 11.87 -10.94 -10.13
N LEU A 15 10.84 -11.75 -10.40
CA LEU A 15 10.90 -12.79 -11.43
C LEU A 15 11.08 -12.18 -12.83
N LEU A 16 10.33 -11.12 -13.17
CA LEU A 16 10.50 -10.40 -14.43
C LEU A 16 11.90 -9.79 -14.59
N GLN A 17 12.47 -9.27 -13.49
CA GLN A 17 13.83 -8.73 -13.51
C GLN A 17 14.87 -9.83 -13.76
N GLN A 18 14.73 -11.00 -13.13
CA GLN A 18 15.60 -12.15 -13.37
C GLN A 18 15.50 -12.68 -14.81
N ILE A 19 14.28 -12.80 -15.35
CA ILE A 19 14.06 -13.19 -16.76
C ILE A 19 14.73 -12.16 -17.69
N SER A 20 14.58 -10.88 -17.41
CA SER A 20 15.16 -9.83 -18.25
C SER A 20 16.70 -9.82 -18.22
N ALA A 21 17.30 -10.12 -17.07
CA ALA A 21 18.74 -10.25 -16.92
C ALA A 21 19.27 -11.50 -17.65
N LEU A 22 18.55 -12.61 -17.56
CA LEU A 22 18.89 -13.84 -18.27
C LEU A 22 18.79 -13.66 -19.80
N HIS A 23 17.76 -12.97 -20.28
CA HIS A 23 17.60 -12.62 -21.68
C HIS A 23 18.76 -11.75 -22.19
N TRP A 24 19.18 -10.74 -21.41
CA TRP A 24 20.32 -9.91 -21.73
C TRP A 24 21.61 -10.73 -21.84
N LEU A 25 21.86 -11.66 -20.90
CA LEU A 25 23.04 -12.50 -20.91
C LEU A 25 23.08 -13.42 -22.14
N TYR A 26 21.92 -13.91 -22.60
CA TYR A 26 21.81 -14.84 -23.72
C TYR A 26 21.83 -14.16 -25.09
N GLN A 27 21.15 -13.02 -25.25
CA GLN A 27 21.03 -12.33 -26.55
C GLN A 27 21.99 -11.14 -26.70
N GLN A 28 22.73 -10.76 -25.66
CA GLN A 28 23.48 -9.49 -25.56
C GLN A 28 22.64 -8.23 -25.82
N ASP A 29 21.31 -8.36 -25.93
CA ASP A 29 20.39 -7.24 -26.10
C ASP A 29 19.91 -6.71 -24.75
N SER A 30 20.27 -5.46 -24.47
CA SER A 30 19.95 -4.78 -23.21
C SER A 30 18.58 -4.11 -23.21
N SER A 31 17.87 -4.10 -24.33
CA SER A 31 16.65 -3.32 -24.52
C SER A 31 15.53 -3.76 -23.55
N PHE A 32 15.34 -5.07 -23.41
CA PHE A 32 14.32 -5.62 -22.50
C PHE A 32 14.68 -5.37 -21.02
N TYR A 33 15.92 -5.61 -20.62
CA TYR A 33 16.40 -5.33 -19.26
C TYR A 33 16.28 -3.84 -18.89
N LYS A 34 16.62 -2.94 -19.82
CA LYS A 34 16.46 -1.48 -19.63
C LYS A 34 15.00 -1.09 -19.46
N ALA A 35 14.09 -1.66 -20.26
CA ALA A 35 12.66 -1.36 -20.16
C ALA A 35 12.07 -1.80 -18.80
N VAL A 36 12.39 -3.02 -18.34
CA VAL A 36 11.95 -3.51 -17.02
C VAL A 36 12.51 -2.64 -15.90
N THR A 37 13.79 -2.31 -15.96
CA THR A 37 14.46 -1.48 -14.95
C THR A 37 13.86 -0.07 -14.91
N LEU A 38 13.64 0.55 -16.07
CA LEU A 38 13.02 1.87 -16.18
C LEU A 38 11.60 1.86 -15.62
N GLY A 39 10.79 0.87 -15.96
CA GLY A 39 9.44 0.71 -15.40
C GLY A 39 9.45 0.57 -13.88
N ARG A 40 10.39 -0.22 -13.33
CA ARG A 40 10.56 -0.38 -11.88
C ARG A 40 10.96 0.94 -11.21
N VAL A 41 11.87 1.72 -11.80
CA VAL A 41 12.28 3.02 -11.27
C VAL A 41 11.11 4.01 -11.28
N VAL A 42 10.40 4.12 -12.41
CA VAL A 42 9.23 5.00 -12.55
C VAL A 42 8.14 4.61 -11.55
N HIS A 43 7.83 3.32 -11.41
CA HIS A 43 6.87 2.84 -10.43
C HIS A 43 7.25 3.18 -8.99
N ASN A 44 8.53 2.99 -8.62
CA ASN A 44 9.00 3.33 -7.27
C ASN A 44 8.99 4.83 -6.99
N ILE A 45 9.31 5.65 -8.00
CA ILE A 45 9.19 7.11 -7.90
C ILE A 45 7.72 7.50 -7.77
N TRP A 46 6.85 6.96 -8.62
CA TRP A 46 5.41 7.19 -8.55
C TRP A 46 4.84 6.81 -7.19
N LYS A 47 5.19 5.64 -6.65
CA LYS A 47 4.76 5.19 -5.31
C LYS A 47 5.30 6.06 -4.18
N ARG A 48 6.49 6.66 -4.35
CA ARG A 48 7.07 7.60 -3.37
C ARG A 48 6.46 8.99 -3.43
N VAL A 49 6.07 9.43 -4.64
CA VAL A 49 5.53 10.77 -4.89
C VAL A 49 4.01 10.77 -4.73
N SER A 50 3.33 9.67 -5.03
CA SER A 50 1.91 9.50 -4.79
C SER A 50 1.66 9.46 -3.30
N ASP A 51 0.66 10.22 -2.85
CA ASP A 51 0.20 10.21 -1.47
C ASP A 51 -0.68 9.01 -1.13
N GLU A 52 -0.89 8.05 -2.06
CA GLU A 52 -1.61 6.79 -1.82
C GLU A 52 -1.28 6.11 -0.48
N PRO A 53 -0.01 5.85 -0.12
CA PRO A 53 0.32 5.24 1.17
C PRO A 53 -0.05 6.14 2.36
N LYS A 54 -0.06 7.46 2.21
CA LYS A 54 -0.49 8.37 3.27
C LYS A 54 -2.02 8.43 3.38
N ILE A 55 -2.73 8.39 2.27
CA ILE A 55 -4.20 8.31 2.22
C ILE A 55 -4.67 7.00 2.85
N GLU A 56 -4.01 5.87 2.54
CA GLU A 56 -4.33 4.57 3.14
C GLU A 56 -4.00 4.55 4.64
N ALA A 57 -2.92 5.22 5.06
CA ALA A 57 -2.61 5.38 6.48
C ALA A 57 -3.65 6.22 7.22
N LEU A 58 -4.08 7.35 6.64
CA LEU A 58 -5.16 8.19 7.19
C LEU A 58 -6.47 7.40 7.28
N ARG A 59 -6.80 6.62 6.25
CA ARG A 59 -8.00 5.77 6.23
C ARG A 59 -7.96 4.74 7.37
N ASN A 60 -6.83 4.05 7.53
CA ASN A 60 -6.65 3.08 8.62
C ASN A 60 -6.73 3.74 9.99
N GLN A 61 -6.19 4.96 10.15
CA GLN A 61 -6.29 5.73 11.38
C GLN A 61 -7.74 6.10 11.72
N THR A 62 -8.52 6.53 10.73
CA THR A 62 -9.94 6.85 10.89
C THR A 62 -10.74 5.63 11.31
N ILE A 63 -10.54 4.49 10.64
CA ILE A 63 -11.20 3.23 10.97
C ILE A 63 -10.85 2.79 12.40
N MET A 64 -9.55 2.85 12.75
CA MET A 64 -9.10 2.47 14.09
C MET A 64 -9.67 3.39 15.18
N SER A 65 -9.80 4.68 14.91
CA SER A 65 -10.40 5.65 15.84
C SER A 65 -11.89 5.39 16.04
N ILE A 66 -12.63 5.09 14.97
CA ILE A 66 -14.05 4.70 15.07
C ILE A 66 -14.18 3.40 15.86
N ALA A 67 -13.36 2.40 15.57
CA ALA A 67 -13.39 1.12 16.27
C ALA A 67 -13.06 1.27 17.77
N ALA A 68 -12.09 2.13 18.11
CA ALA A 68 -11.77 2.46 19.50
C ALA A 68 -12.96 3.16 20.19
N TYR A 69 -13.60 4.13 19.53
CA TYR A 69 -14.76 4.83 20.07
C TYR A 69 -15.92 3.89 20.37
N VAL A 70 -16.25 2.99 19.44
CA VAL A 70 -17.30 1.97 19.63
C VAL A 70 -16.96 1.04 20.80
N LYS A 71 -15.69 0.64 20.94
CA LYS A 71 -15.22 -0.21 22.04
C LYS A 71 -15.34 0.49 23.39
N ASP A 72 -14.99 1.77 23.46
CA ASP A 72 -15.02 2.57 24.69
C ASP A 72 -16.44 3.01 25.08
N HIS A 73 -17.36 3.06 24.11
CA HIS A 73 -18.76 3.44 24.30
C HIS A 73 -19.72 2.31 23.88
N PRO A 74 -19.71 1.14 24.55
CA PRO A 74 -20.51 -0.03 24.17
C PRO A 74 -22.02 0.17 24.37
N ARG A 75 -22.44 1.28 24.98
CA ARG A 75 -23.84 1.67 25.22
C ARG A 75 -24.22 2.98 24.50
N ALA A 76 -23.36 3.49 23.63
CA ALA A 76 -23.69 4.67 22.82
C ALA A 76 -24.95 4.40 22.01
N ARG A 77 -25.82 5.40 21.92
CA ARG A 77 -26.98 5.33 21.04
C ARG A 77 -26.49 5.39 19.60
N GLU A 78 -27.25 4.78 18.70
CA GLU A 78 -26.93 4.78 17.26
C GLU A 78 -26.71 6.19 16.71
N SER A 79 -27.49 7.18 17.18
CA SER A 79 -27.32 8.59 16.82
C SER A 79 -25.97 9.19 17.24
N GLU A 80 -25.43 8.76 18.38
CA GLU A 80 -24.13 9.24 18.90
C GLU A 80 -22.97 8.59 18.13
N LEU A 81 -23.11 7.31 17.79
CA LEU A 81 -22.16 6.60 16.94
C LEU A 81 -22.09 7.20 15.53
N ILE A 82 -23.23 7.48 14.91
CA ILE A 82 -23.30 8.09 13.59
C ILE A 82 -22.64 9.48 13.62
N SER A 83 -22.96 10.31 14.61
CA SER A 83 -22.36 11.64 14.73
C SER A 83 -20.83 11.59 14.87
N GLU A 84 -20.29 10.65 15.64
CA GLU A 84 -18.84 10.48 15.77
C GLU A 84 -18.22 9.95 14.47
N ILE A 85 -18.86 9.00 13.78
CA ILE A 85 -18.39 8.49 12.48
C ILE A 85 -18.35 9.61 11.44
N GLU A 86 -19.40 10.42 11.33
CA GLU A 86 -19.48 11.56 10.40
C GLU A 86 -18.35 12.55 10.67
N LYS A 87 -18.11 12.89 11.95
CA LYS A 87 -17.00 13.75 12.35
C LYS A 87 -15.65 13.18 11.93
N ARG A 88 -15.40 11.89 12.15
CA ARG A 88 -14.12 11.23 11.78
C ARG A 88 -13.93 11.15 10.27
N ILE A 89 -15.01 11.02 9.50
CA ILE A 89 -14.98 11.06 8.03
C ILE A 89 -14.69 12.49 7.52
N GLU A 90 -15.26 13.51 8.17
CA GLU A 90 -15.00 14.91 7.82
C GLU A 90 -13.53 15.28 8.10
N GLU A 91 -13.00 14.89 9.25
CA GLU A 91 -11.57 15.03 9.59
C GLU A 91 -10.67 14.33 8.56
N PHE A 92 -11.03 13.12 8.11
CA PHE A 92 -10.32 12.41 7.05
C PHE A 92 -10.37 13.16 5.72
N LYS A 93 -11.55 13.62 5.30
CA LYS A 93 -11.73 14.37 4.06
C LYS A 93 -10.84 15.63 4.05
N THR A 94 -10.88 16.42 5.12
CA THR A 94 -10.04 17.61 5.26
C THR A 94 -8.55 17.26 5.28
N ALA A 95 -8.15 16.14 5.87
CA ALA A 95 -6.76 15.70 5.85
C ALA A 95 -6.28 15.28 4.45
N VAL A 96 -7.15 14.66 3.65
CA VAL A 96 -6.86 14.29 2.25
C VAL A 96 -6.84 15.50 1.34
N GLU A 97 -7.73 16.48 1.52
CA GLU A 97 -7.77 17.71 0.72
C GLU A 97 -6.57 18.65 0.98
N ASN A 98 -5.94 18.55 2.16
CA ASN A 98 -4.78 19.36 2.55
C ASN A 98 -3.43 18.65 2.34
N MET A 99 -3.41 17.47 1.71
CA MET A 99 -2.19 16.79 1.25
C MET A 99 -1.72 17.33 -0.09
#